data_AF-A0A937TAV8-F1
#
_entry.id   AF-A0A937TAV8-F1
#
_cell.length_a   1.000
_cell.length_b   1.000
_cell.length_c   1.000
_cell.angle_alpha   90.00
_cell.angle_beta   90.00
_cell.angle_gamma   90.00
#
_symmetry.space_group_name_H-M   'P 1'
#
loop_
_entity.id
_entity.type
_entity.pdbx_description
1 polymer ?
#
loop_
_entity_poly.entity_id
_entity_poly.type
_entity_poly.pdbx_seq_one_letter_code
_entity_poly.pdbx_strand_id
1 'polypeptide(L)'
;MDETPVYNYDSETDILYISFSPGERATTAVELNDNVLLRLNREKRRAIGLTLMDFSVLAQSSIFGTRYFPLTGLADLEEEWQEMVMEVITRPPVSLVLRVSVYMPSPIETVPITAIERPALEWLPA
;
A
#
# COMPACT_ATOMS: atom_id res chain seq x y z
N MET A 1 20.07 9.29 -0.82
CA MET A 1 19.32 10.22 -1.68
C MET A 1 17.90 9.68 -1.68
N ASP A 2 16.95 10.45 -1.15
CA ASP A 2 15.54 10.09 -1.27
C ASP A 2 15.14 10.38 -2.72
N GLU A 3 15.06 9.33 -3.53
CA GLU A 3 14.61 9.41 -4.91
C GLU A 3 13.11 9.76 -4.91
N THR A 4 12.72 10.71 -5.76
CA THR A 4 11.32 11.09 -5.90
C THR A 4 10.51 9.91 -6.44
N PRO A 5 9.39 9.52 -5.80
CA PRO A 5 8.59 8.42 -6.29
C PRO A 5 8.08 8.67 -7.72
N VAL A 6 8.12 7.64 -8.56
CA VAL A 6 7.59 7.67 -9.93
C VAL A 6 6.23 6.99 -9.94
N TYR A 7 5.23 7.68 -10.47
CA TYR A 7 3.85 7.21 -10.57
C TYR A 7 3.52 6.93 -12.04
N ASN A 8 2.90 5.80 -12.32
CA ASN A 8 2.41 5.44 -13.64
C ASN A 8 1.01 4.83 -13.50
N TYR A 9 0.01 5.49 -14.06
CA TYR A 9 -1.37 5.04 -14.05
C TYR A 9 -1.76 4.46 -15.40
N ASP A 10 -2.20 3.22 -15.40
CA ASP A 10 -2.82 2.56 -16.55
C ASP A 10 -4.34 2.72 -16.45
N SER A 11 -4.89 3.56 -17.32
CA SER A 11 -6.33 3.84 -17.39
C SER A 11 -7.15 2.74 -18.04
N GLU A 12 -6.54 1.83 -18.81
CA GLU A 12 -7.28 0.72 -19.43
C GLU A 12 -7.62 -0.36 -18.41
N THR A 13 -6.73 -0.57 -17.44
CA THR A 13 -6.88 -1.58 -16.38
C THR A 13 -7.16 -1.03 -14.99
N ASP A 14 -7.22 0.30 -14.84
CA ASP A 14 -7.35 1.02 -13.55
C ASP A 14 -6.29 0.65 -12.50
N ILE A 15 -5.02 0.61 -12.92
CA ILE A 15 -3.90 0.24 -12.05
C ILE A 15 -2.94 1.41 -11.88
N LEU A 16 -2.65 1.79 -10.63
CA LEU A 16 -1.58 2.72 -10.30
C LEU A 16 -0.31 1.96 -9.85
N TYR A 17 0.75 2.08 -10.64
CA TYR A 17 2.08 1.64 -10.29
C TYR A 17 2.87 2.78 -9.66
N ILE A 18 3.48 2.51 -8.51
CA ILE A 18 4.31 3.47 -7.79
C ILE A 18 5.69 2.85 -7.60
N SER A 19 6.75 3.54 -8.00
CA SER A 19 8.14 3.15 -7.76
C SER A 19 8.79 4.13 -6.80
N PHE A 20 9.25 3.62 -5.67
CA PHE A 20 9.94 4.39 -4.63
C PHE A 20 11.46 4.38 -4.79
N SER A 21 12.00 3.47 -5.59
CA SER A 21 13.42 3.39 -5.91
C SER A 21 13.59 3.01 -7.39
N PRO A 22 13.40 3.98 -8.31
CA PRO A 22 13.48 3.75 -9.74
C PRO A 22 14.81 3.10 -10.14
N GLY A 23 14.75 1.95 -10.81
CA GLY A 23 15.93 1.20 -11.26
C GLY A 23 16.39 0.08 -10.31
N GLU A 24 15.86 0.00 -9.08
CA GLU A 24 16.02 -1.19 -8.25
C GLU A 24 14.94 -2.23 -8.57
N ARG A 25 15.35 -3.50 -8.61
CA ARG A 25 14.41 -4.62 -8.73
C ARG A 25 13.99 -5.09 -7.35
N ALA A 26 12.68 -5.25 -7.16
CA ALA A 26 12.17 -5.91 -5.97
C ALA A 26 12.66 -7.36 -5.92
N THR A 27 13.02 -7.84 -4.73
CA THR A 27 13.41 -9.24 -4.52
C THR A 27 12.23 -10.09 -4.11
N THR A 28 11.14 -9.45 -3.65
CA THR A 28 9.90 -10.13 -3.29
C THR A 28 8.70 -9.18 -3.42
N ALA A 29 7.51 -9.77 -3.45
CA ALA A 29 6.25 -9.05 -3.41
C ALA A 29 5.34 -9.67 -2.34
N VAL A 30 4.57 -8.82 -1.68
CA VAL A 30 3.61 -9.20 -0.64
C VAL A 30 2.27 -8.61 -1.04
N GLU A 31 1.27 -9.48 -1.19
CA GLU A 31 -0.11 -9.08 -1.35
C GLU A 31 -0.61 -8.61 0.01
N LEU A 32 -0.90 -7.30 0.14
CA LEU A 32 -1.46 -6.75 1.37
C LEU A 32 -2.96 -7.02 1.45
N ASN A 33 -3.60 -7.10 0.29
CA ASN A 33 -4.92 -7.66 0.00
C ASN A 33 -5.07 -7.77 -1.53
N ASP A 34 -6.23 -8.23 -1.99
CA ASP A 34 -6.58 -8.44 -3.40
C ASP A 34 -6.29 -7.25 -4.33
N ASN A 35 -6.24 -6.02 -3.80
CA ASN A 35 -6.09 -4.79 -4.59
C ASN A 35 -4.80 -4.02 -4.30
N VAL A 36 -3.94 -4.48 -3.38
CA VAL A 36 -2.71 -3.77 -3.00
C VAL A 36 -1.55 -4.75 -2.92
N LEU A 37 -0.58 -4.58 -3.81
CA LEU A 37 0.66 -5.36 -3.83
C LEU A 37 1.85 -4.48 -3.42
N LEU A 38 2.53 -4.88 -2.35
CA LEU A 38 3.79 -4.29 -1.91
C LEU A 38 4.96 -5.00 -2.56
N ARG A 39 5.80 -4.27 -3.28
CA ARG A 39 7.08 -4.76 -3.83
C ARG A 39 8.21 -4.26 -2.95
N LEU A 40 9.05 -5.17 -2.45
CA LEU A 40 10.09 -4.82 -1.49
C LEU A 40 11.41 -5.54 -1.76
N ASN A 41 12.49 -4.96 -1.23
CA ASN A 41 13.78 -5.62 -1.08
C ASN A 41 13.85 -6.20 0.33
N ARG A 42 13.79 -7.54 0.42
CA ARG A 42 13.72 -8.28 1.69
C ARG A 42 14.96 -8.03 2.57
N GLU A 43 16.14 -8.12 1.97
CA GLU A 43 17.41 -7.99 2.69
C GLU A 43 17.58 -6.58 3.28
N LYS A 44 17.18 -5.56 2.51
CA LYS A 44 17.27 -4.16 2.92
C LYS A 44 16.05 -3.67 3.73
N ARG A 45 15.03 -4.52 3.91
CA ARG A 45 13.73 -4.17 4.52
C ARG A 45 13.16 -2.85 3.97
N ARG A 46 13.18 -2.71 2.65
CA ARG A 46 12.83 -1.45 1.97
C ARG A 46 11.76 -1.67 0.92
N ALA A 47 10.75 -0.79 0.90
CA ALA A 47 9.78 -0.75 -0.18
C ALA A 47 10.42 -0.25 -1.48
N ILE A 48 10.22 -1.00 -2.55
CA ILE A 48 10.64 -0.66 -3.91
C ILE A 48 9.48 -0.06 -4.71
N GLY A 49 8.25 -0.48 -4.40
CA GLY A 49 7.07 0.09 -5.02
C GLY A 49 5.76 -0.47 -4.50
N LEU A 50 4.67 0.12 -4.96
CA LEU A 50 3.30 -0.37 -4.78
C LEU A 50 2.67 -0.63 -6.15
N THR A 51 1.71 -1.53 -6.18
CA THR A 51 0.72 -1.64 -7.25
C THR A 51 -0.65 -1.58 -6.60
N LEU A 52 -1.45 -0.61 -7.02
CA LEU A 52 -2.83 -0.43 -6.56
C LEU A 52 -3.75 -0.77 -7.71
N MET A 53 -4.52 -1.85 -7.58
CA MET A 53 -5.56 -2.25 -8.54
C MET A 53 -6.88 -1.59 -8.15
N ASP A 54 -7.76 -1.40 -9.13
CA ASP A 54 -9.01 -0.64 -8.96
C ASP A 54 -8.77 0.73 -8.30
N PHE A 55 -7.69 1.41 -8.71
CA PHE A 55 -7.19 2.60 -8.01
C PHE A 55 -8.25 3.70 -7.93
N SER A 56 -9.03 3.92 -9.00
CA SER A 56 -10.10 4.92 -9.01
C SER A 56 -11.13 4.67 -7.90
N VAL A 57 -11.43 3.41 -7.59
CA VAL A 57 -12.38 3.03 -6.53
C VAL A 57 -11.73 3.13 -5.15
N LEU A 58 -10.48 2.69 -5.02
CA LEU A 58 -9.75 2.72 -3.75
C LEU A 58 -9.45 4.14 -3.26
N ALA A 59 -9.19 5.07 -4.18
CA ALA A 59 -8.87 6.47 -3.87
C ALA A 59 -10.13 7.32 -3.60
N GLN A 60 -11.32 6.82 -3.95
CA GLN A 60 -12.57 7.53 -3.71
C GLN A 60 -12.95 7.56 -2.24
N SER A 61 -13.45 8.72 -1.81
CA SER A 61 -14.11 8.84 -0.52
C SER A 61 -15.41 8.05 -0.51
N SER A 62 -15.73 7.43 0.62
CA SER A 62 -17.04 6.86 0.88
C SER A 62 -18.01 7.93 1.41
N ILE A 63 -19.31 7.61 1.44
CA ILE A 63 -20.31 8.47 2.12
C ILE A 63 -20.00 8.71 3.61
N PHE A 64 -19.13 7.88 4.20
CA PHE A 64 -18.70 7.96 5.60
C PHE A 64 -17.28 8.54 5.77
N GLY A 65 -16.69 9.11 4.71
CA GLY A 65 -15.33 9.66 4.71
C GLY A 65 -14.33 8.71 4.05
N THR A 66 -13.05 8.80 4.46
CA THR A 66 -11.96 8.00 3.89
C THR A 66 -12.32 6.51 3.86
N ARG A 67 -12.16 5.89 2.70
CA ARG A 67 -12.40 4.46 2.53
C ARG A 67 -11.22 3.68 3.11
N TYR A 68 -11.48 2.92 4.16
CA TYR A 68 -10.52 1.96 4.70
C TYR A 68 -10.88 0.55 4.25
N PHE A 69 -9.87 -0.29 4.08
CA PHE A 69 -10.02 -1.68 3.72
C PHE A 69 -8.99 -2.54 4.48
N PRO A 70 -9.33 -3.80 4.76
CA PRO A 70 -8.48 -4.66 5.57
C PRO A 70 -7.18 -5.04 4.84
N LEU A 71 -6.12 -5.23 5.60
CA LEU A 71 -4.84 -5.79 5.17
C LEU A 71 -4.88 -7.32 5.35
N THR A 72 -5.85 -7.98 4.71
CA THR A 72 -6.12 -9.42 4.88
C THR A 72 -4.92 -10.29 4.53
N GLY A 73 -4.13 -9.89 3.54
CA GLY A 73 -2.96 -10.64 3.10
C GLY A 73 -1.85 -10.71 4.14
N LEU A 74 -1.88 -9.89 5.20
CA LEU A 74 -0.97 -10.05 6.34
C LEU A 74 -1.24 -11.35 7.11
N ALA A 75 -2.50 -11.76 7.25
CA ALA A 75 -2.86 -12.94 8.05
C ALA A 75 -2.28 -14.26 7.50
N ASP A 76 -1.99 -14.30 6.20
CA ASP A 76 -1.43 -15.46 5.50
C ASP A 76 0.11 -15.55 5.63
N LEU A 77 0.75 -14.53 6.20
CA LEU A 77 2.20 -14.45 6.35
C LEU A 77 2.64 -15.04 7.70
N GLU A 78 3.87 -15.57 7.74
CA GLU A 78 4.54 -15.94 8.99
C GLU A 78 4.78 -14.70 9.87
N GLU A 79 4.80 -14.87 11.19
CA GLU A 79 4.85 -13.76 12.18
C GLU A 79 6.01 -12.79 11.94
N GLU A 80 7.24 -13.29 11.72
CA GLU A 80 8.40 -12.45 11.41
C GLU A 80 8.17 -11.61 10.13
N TRP A 81 7.47 -12.17 9.16
CA TRP A 81 7.16 -11.50 7.91
C TRP A 81 6.05 -10.46 8.07
N GLN A 82 5.04 -10.75 8.89
CA GLN A 82 4.01 -9.78 9.28
C GLN A 82 4.64 -8.55 9.94
N GLU A 83 5.53 -8.76 10.92
CA GLU A 83 6.21 -7.66 11.62
C GLU A 83 7.04 -6.80 10.66
N MET A 84 7.82 -7.43 9.78
CA MET A 84 8.63 -6.71 8.80
C MET A 84 7.76 -5.92 7.82
N VAL A 85 6.70 -6.52 7.28
CA VAL A 85 5.80 -5.83 6.34
C VAL A 85 5.13 -4.66 7.05
N MET A 86 4.65 -4.85 8.27
CA MET A 86 4.08 -3.77 9.09
C MET A 86 5.07 -2.63 9.32
N GLU A 87 6.32 -2.92 9.64
CA GLU A 87 7.39 -1.93 9.77
C GLU A 87 7.59 -1.13 8.47
N VAL A 88 7.56 -1.81 7.32
CA VAL A 88 7.75 -1.18 6.01
C VAL A 88 6.57 -0.30 5.62
N ILE A 89 5.33 -0.77 5.77
CA ILE A 89 4.14 -0.04 5.31
C ILE A 89 3.79 1.16 6.19
N THR A 90 4.24 1.16 7.45
CA THR A 90 4.01 2.26 8.41
C THR A 90 5.07 3.35 8.35
N ARG A 91 6.09 3.22 7.49
CA ARG A 91 7.17 4.20 7.32
C ARG A 91 7.19 4.82 5.92
N PRO A 92 7.79 6.01 5.77
CA PRO A 92 8.07 6.55 4.44
C PRO A 92 8.97 5.60 3.64
N PRO A 93 8.79 5.52 2.31
CA PRO A 93 7.83 6.31 1.53
C PRO A 93 6.42 5.70 1.45
N VAL A 94 6.21 4.48 1.96
CA VAL A 94 4.92 3.77 1.86
C VAL A 94 3.82 4.50 2.61
N SER A 95 4.10 5.00 3.81
CA SER A 95 3.13 5.69 4.66
C SER A 95 2.61 7.01 4.07
N LEU A 96 3.24 7.52 3.00
CA LEU A 96 2.76 8.69 2.26
C LEU A 96 1.65 8.34 1.25
N VAL A 97 1.49 7.05 0.94
CA VAL A 97 0.49 6.52 0.01
C VAL A 97 -0.51 5.60 0.71
N LEU A 98 -0.05 4.80 1.68
CA LEU A 98 -0.87 3.89 2.45
C LEU A 98 -0.94 4.37 3.89
N ARG A 99 -2.10 4.84 4.31
CA ARG A 99 -2.33 5.17 5.71
C ARG A 99 -2.87 3.97 6.45
N VAL A 100 -2.00 3.36 7.24
CA VAL A 100 -2.36 2.22 8.09
C VAL A 100 -3.06 2.70 9.36
N SER A 101 -4.07 1.96 9.77
CA SER A 101 -4.85 2.16 10.99
C SER A 101 -5.36 0.81 11.49
N VAL A 102 -6.12 0.81 12.58
CA VAL A 102 -6.67 -0.40 13.16
C VAL A 102 -8.18 -0.26 13.32
N TYR A 103 -8.90 -1.30 12.95
CA TYR A 103 -10.29 -1.52 13.31
C TYR A 103 -10.38 -2.58 14.42
N MET A 104 -11.18 -2.32 15.46
CA MET A 104 -11.39 -3.25 16.56
C MET A 104 -12.87 -3.66 16.59
N PRO A 105 -13.25 -4.78 15.95
CA PRO A 105 -14.63 -5.29 16.00
C PRO A 105 -15.06 -5.65 17.43
N SER A 106 -14.11 -6.03 18.27
CA SER A 106 -14.28 -6.31 19.70
C SER A 106 -13.05 -5.85 20.49
N PRO A 107 -13.11 -5.76 21.83
CA PRO A 107 -11.98 -5.31 22.65
C PRO A 107 -10.71 -6.19 22.59
N ILE A 108 -10.82 -7.41 22.07
CA ILE A 108 -9.71 -8.38 22.00
C ILE A 108 -9.27 -8.68 20.56
N GLU A 109 -9.96 -8.11 19.57
CA GLU A 109 -9.69 -8.35 18.16
C GLU A 109 -9.17 -7.07 17.51
N THR A 110 -8.09 -7.20 16.74
CA THR A 110 -7.43 -6.09 16.05
C THR A 110 -7.27 -6.47 14.59
N VAL A 111 -7.90 -5.69 13.71
CA VAL A 111 -7.81 -5.86 12.26
C VAL A 111 -7.04 -4.67 11.68
N PRO A 112 -5.83 -4.89 11.15
CA PRO A 112 -5.11 -3.85 10.43
C PRO A 112 -5.89 -3.46 9.17
N ILE A 113 -6.10 -2.16 9.01
CA ILE A 113 -6.80 -1.57 7.88
C ILE A 113 -5.90 -0.50 7.25
N THR A 114 -6.09 -0.22 5.98
CA THR A 114 -5.39 0.86 5.28
C THR A 114 -6.33 1.67 4.41
N ALA A 115 -5.94 2.90 4.13
CA ALA A 115 -6.57 3.77 3.16
C ALA A 115 -5.53 4.32 2.20
N ILE A 116 -5.95 4.64 0.97
CA ILE A 116 -5.08 5.31 0.00
C ILE A 116 -5.05 6.81 0.31
N GLU A 117 -3.87 7.31 0.66
CA GLU A 117 -3.57 8.74 0.65
C GLU A 117 -3.20 9.13 -0.78
N ARG A 118 -4.11 9.86 -1.41
CA ARG A 118 -3.99 10.22 -2.82
C ARG A 118 -2.81 11.18 -3.02
N PRO A 119 -1.86 10.87 -3.93
CA PRO A 119 -0.85 11.83 -4.33
C PRO A 119 -1.49 13.07 -4.96
N ALA A 120 -0.97 14.26 -4.66
CA ALA A 120 -1.42 15.52 -5.26
C ALA A 120 -0.95 15.66 -6.73
N LEU A 121 -1.39 14.73 -7.59
CA LEU A 121 -1.09 14.67 -9.02
C LEU A 121 -2.38 14.93 -9.80
N GLU A 122 -2.42 16.02 -10.56
CA GLU A 122 -3.62 16.51 -11.26
C GLU A 122 -4.16 15.55 -12.33
N TRP A 123 -3.33 14.63 -12.81
CA TRP A 123 -3.67 13.68 -13.89
C TRP A 123 -4.22 12.33 -13.39
N LEU A 124 -4.26 12.09 -12.07
CA LEU A 124 -4.88 10.88 -11.52
C LEU A 124 -6.42 11.00 -11.53
N PRO A 125 -7.17 9.89 -11.74
CA PRO A 125 -8.64 9.91 -11.70
C PRO A 125 -9.17 10.27 -10.30
N ALA A 126 -10.35 10.88 -10.24
CA ALA A 126 -11.04 11.31 -9.01
C ALA A 126 -11.50 10.13 -8.13
#